data_AF-A0A2N2LKG7-F1
#
_entry.id   AF-A0A2N2LKG7-F1
#
_cell.length_a   1.000
_cell.length_b   1.000
_cell.length_c   1.000
_cell.angle_alpha   90.00
_cell.angle_beta   90.00
_cell.angle_gamma   90.00
#
_symmetry.space_group_name_H-M   'P 1'
#
loop_
_entity.id
_entity.type
_entity.pdbx_description
1 polymer ?
#
loop_
_entity_poly.entity_id
_entity_poly.type
_entity_poly.pdbx_seq_one_letter_code
_entity_poly.pdbx_strand_id
1 'polypeptide(L)'
;MEMILTPPIAFLLYIPLVLIIVWVGRLMAGPEVRSELKDSIYASGEEGSKNPSAPGYRPFFLIAFFFAVLHLGMLIIGSGTFTLQTVPFILGIVVALVALLLG
;
A
#
# COMPACT_ATOMS: atom_id res chain seq x y z
N MET A 1 -25.84 -6.89 12.93
CA MET A 1 -25.04 -6.09 11.97
C MET A 1 -23.78 -5.54 12.60
N GLU A 2 -23.89 -4.81 13.72
CA GLU A 2 -22.78 -4.12 14.41
C GLU A 2 -21.50 -4.96 14.58
N MET A 3 -21.61 -6.22 15.05
CA MET A 3 -20.44 -7.06 15.31
C MET A 3 -19.71 -7.51 14.02
N ILE A 4 -20.46 -7.86 12.98
CA ILE A 4 -19.92 -8.36 11.70
C ILE A 4 -19.15 -7.26 10.95
N LEU A 5 -19.58 -6.01 11.11
CA LEU A 5 -18.97 -4.85 10.45
C LEU A 5 -17.79 -4.24 11.24
N THR A 6 -17.41 -4.81 12.38
CA THR A 6 -16.20 -4.38 13.08
C THR A 6 -14.96 -4.71 12.24
N PRO A 7 -13.94 -3.83 12.17
CA PRO A 7 -12.79 -4.03 11.28
C PRO A 7 -12.09 -5.39 11.41
N PRO A 8 -11.82 -5.92 12.63
CA PRO A 8 -11.16 -7.22 12.76
C PRO A 8 -12.01 -8.38 12.22
N ILE A 9 -13.31 -8.37 12.51
CA ILE A 9 -14.23 -9.43 12.08
C ILE A 9 -14.46 -9.35 10.58
N ALA A 10 -14.67 -8.14 10.04
CA ALA A 10 -14.80 -7.92 8.61
C ALA A 10 -13.56 -8.42 7.85
N PHE A 11 -12.34 -8.11 8.32
CA PHE A 11 -11.10 -8.60 7.71
C PHE A 11 -11.01 -10.13 7.71
N LEU A 12 -11.33 -10.76 8.83
CA LEU A 12 -11.36 -12.23 8.94
C LEU A 12 -12.40 -12.89 8.03
N LEU A 13 -13.51 -12.20 7.72
CA LEU A 13 -14.50 -12.68 6.76
C LEU A 13 -14.07 -12.46 5.30
N TYR A 14 -13.34 -11.38 5.02
CA TYR A 14 -12.81 -11.13 3.67
C TYR A 14 -11.72 -12.12 3.25
N ILE A 15 -10.90 -12.62 4.17
CA ILE A 15 -9.89 -13.64 3.87
C ILE A 15 -10.49 -14.89 3.19
N PRO A 16 -11.44 -15.63 3.81
CA PRO A 16 -12.02 -16.81 3.19
C PRO A 16 -12.79 -16.46 1.91
N LEU A 17 -13.43 -15.29 1.85
CA LEU A 17 -14.09 -14.83 0.62
C LEU A 17 -13.09 -14.71 -0.55
N VAL A 18 -11.95 -14.04 -0.34
CA VAL A 18 -10.91 -13.90 -1.37
C VAL A 18 -10.33 -15.27 -1.73
N LEU A 19 -10.11 -16.15 -0.76
CA LEU A 19 -9.63 -17.52 -1.02
C LEU A 19 -10.63 -18.33 -1.87
N ILE A 20 -11.94 -18.19 -1.60
CA ILE A 20 -13.00 -18.82 -2.41
C ILE A 20 -12.94 -18.27 -3.84
N ILE A 21 -12.82 -16.95 -4.01
CA ILE A 21 -12.72 -16.33 -5.35
C ILE A 21 -11.50 -16.85 -6.11
N VAL A 22 -10.33 -16.91 -5.46
CA VAL A 22 -9.10 -17.46 -6.06
C VAL A 22 -9.30 -18.94 -6.42
N TRP A 23 -9.90 -19.73 -5.53
CA TRP A 23 -10.14 -21.15 -5.77
C TRP A 23 -11.10 -21.39 -6.93
N VAL A 24 -12.23 -20.67 -6.98
CA VAL A 24 -13.19 -20.71 -8.09
C VAL A 24 -12.52 -20.29 -9.39
N GLY A 25 -11.74 -19.19 -9.38
CA GLY A 25 -10.99 -18.75 -10.56
C GLY A 25 -10.02 -19.81 -11.08
N ARG A 26 -9.35 -20.55 -10.17
CA ARG A 26 -8.47 -21.67 -10.54
C ARG A 26 -9.23 -22.88 -11.09
N LEU A 27 -10.42 -23.18 -10.56
CA LEU A 27 -11.25 -24.26 -11.09
C LEU A 27 -11.78 -23.96 -12.50
N MET A 28 -12.06 -22.69 -12.78
CA MET A 28 -12.53 -22.23 -14.08
C MET A 28 -11.38 -22.03 -15.09
N ALA A 29 -10.13 -22.05 -14.65
CA ALA A 29 -8.98 -21.90 -15.53
C ALA A 29 -8.84 -23.13 -16.45
N GLY A 30 -8.51 -22.87 -17.72
CA GLY A 30 -8.21 -23.93 -18.67
C GLY A 30 -6.92 -24.69 -18.31
N PRO A 31 -6.63 -25.81 -19.01
CA PRO A 31 -5.42 -26.60 -18.77
C PRO A 31 -4.14 -25.74 -18.87
N GLU A 32 -3.29 -25.82 -17.84
CA GLU A 32 -1.99 -25.14 -17.81
C GLU A 32 -0.93 -26.04 -18.45
N VAL A 33 -0.41 -25.63 -19.62
CA VAL A 33 0.84 -26.19 -20.16
C VAL A 33 1.94 -25.20 -19.87
N ARG A 34 2.81 -25.54 -18.91
CA ARG A 34 3.98 -24.75 -18.55
C ARG A 34 4.98 -24.72 -19.68
N SER A 35 5.60 -23.56 -19.88
CA SER A 35 6.73 -23.39 -20.78
C SER A 35 7.59 -22.24 -20.28
N GLU A 36 8.90 -22.30 -20.56
CA GLU A 36 9.83 -21.23 -20.15
C GLU A 36 9.39 -19.84 -20.63
N LEU A 37 8.74 -19.78 -21.80
CA LEU A 37 8.21 -18.54 -22.36
C LEU A 37 6.96 -18.00 -21.64
N LYS A 38 6.13 -18.86 -21.03
CA LYS A 38 4.95 -18.43 -20.25
C LYS A 38 5.31 -18.03 -18.83
N ASP A 39 6.40 -18.59 -18.31
CA ASP A 39 6.90 -18.33 -16.96
C ASP A 39 7.88 -17.13 -16.93
N SER A 40 8.33 -16.64 -18.09
CA SER A 40 9.25 -15.51 -18.20
C SER A 40 8.53 -14.16 -18.02
N ILE A 41 9.29 -13.14 -17.58
CA ILE A 41 8.79 -11.77 -17.48
C ILE A 41 8.45 -11.26 -18.88
N TYR A 42 7.22 -10.74 -19.04
CA TYR A 42 6.84 -10.09 -20.28
C TYR A 42 7.65 -8.79 -20.48
N ALA A 43 8.58 -8.81 -21.43
CA ALA A 43 9.40 -7.67 -21.82
C ALA A 43 9.21 -7.33 -23.31
N SER A 44 7.96 -7.39 -23.80
CA SER A 44 7.61 -7.10 -25.21
C SER A 44 8.37 -7.95 -26.24
N GLY A 45 8.77 -9.17 -25.89
CA GLY A 45 9.53 -10.09 -26.74
C GLY A 45 11.05 -10.04 -26.56
N GLU A 46 11.57 -9.12 -25.73
CA GLU A 46 12.99 -9.00 -25.40
C GLU A 46 13.37 -9.84 -24.18
N GLU A 47 14.68 -10.02 -23.93
CA GLU A 47 15.16 -10.61 -22.68
C GLU A 47 14.87 -9.66 -21.51
N GLY A 48 14.07 -10.11 -20.54
CA GLY A 48 13.73 -9.32 -19.36
C GLY A 48 14.97 -8.94 -18.53
N SER A 49 15.02 -7.70 -18.07
CA SER A 49 16.12 -7.23 -17.21
C SER A 49 16.21 -8.09 -15.95
N LYS A 50 17.39 -8.68 -15.71
CA LYS A 50 17.71 -9.42 -14.48
C LYS A 50 18.09 -8.50 -13.32
N ASN A 51 18.38 -7.23 -13.63
CA ASN A 51 18.70 -6.23 -12.63
C ASN A 51 17.44 -5.42 -12.29
N PRO A 52 17.07 -5.32 -11.01
CA PRO A 52 16.03 -4.40 -10.59
C PRO A 52 16.50 -2.98 -10.87
N SER A 53 15.83 -2.31 -11.81
CA SER A 53 16.05 -0.91 -12.10
C SER A 53 14.83 -0.14 -11.57
N ALA A 54 15.06 0.66 -10.51
CA ALA A 54 14.10 1.67 -10.06
C ALA A 54 14.70 3.07 -10.24
N PRO A 55 15.10 3.46 -11.48
CA PRO A 55 15.56 4.81 -11.74
C PRO A 55 14.44 5.78 -11.35
N GLY A 56 14.71 6.70 -10.42
CA GLY A 56 13.69 7.62 -9.89
C GLY A 56 13.07 7.21 -8.55
N TYR A 57 13.53 6.13 -7.89
CA TYR A 57 13.02 5.79 -6.55
C TYR A 57 13.30 6.87 -5.50
N ARG A 58 14.40 7.61 -5.61
CA ARG A 58 14.74 8.69 -4.65
C ARG A 58 13.68 9.81 -4.61
N PRO A 59 13.29 10.43 -5.74
CA PRO A 59 12.14 11.35 -5.76
C PRO A 59 10.85 10.72 -5.26
N PHE A 60 10.56 9.47 -5.64
CA PHE A 60 9.36 8.77 -5.17
C PHE A 60 9.36 8.57 -3.65
N PHE A 61 10.50 8.23 -3.06
CA PHE A 61 10.64 8.04 -1.62
C PHE A 61 10.30 9.31 -0.85
N LEU A 62 10.79 10.47 -1.29
CA LEU A 62 10.47 11.76 -0.65
C LEU A 62 8.96 12.02 -0.66
N ILE A 63 8.31 11.78 -1.80
CA ILE A 63 6.85 11.93 -1.94
C ILE A 63 6.12 10.94 -1.03
N ALA A 64 6.51 9.66 -1.04
CA ALA A 64 5.90 8.64 -0.19
C ALA A 64 6.05 8.96 1.30
N PHE A 65 7.22 9.46 1.71
CA PHE A 65 7.48 9.85 3.08
C PHE A 65 6.70 11.09 3.49
N PHE A 66 6.56 12.08 2.60
CA PHE A 66 5.65 13.21 2.79
C PHE A 66 4.22 12.74 3.06
N PHE A 67 3.70 11.83 2.23
CA PHE A 67 2.35 11.28 2.43
C PHE A 67 2.22 10.53 3.75
N ALA A 68 3.24 9.77 4.17
CA ALA A 68 3.21 9.07 5.46
C ALA A 68 3.10 10.05 6.64
N VAL A 69 3.89 11.14 6.63
CA VAL A 69 3.84 12.19 7.67
C VAL A 69 2.52 12.94 7.64
N LEU A 70 2.00 13.26 6.45
CA LEU A 70 0.70 13.91 6.28
C LEU A 70 -0.43 13.02 6.83
N HIS A 71 -0.37 11.72 6.54
CA HIS A 71 -1.33 10.73 7.02
C HIS A 71 -1.31 10.63 8.54
N LEU A 72 -0.11 10.63 9.15
CA LEU A 72 0.04 10.71 10.61
C LEU A 72 -0.60 11.97 11.17
N GLY A 73 -0.41 13.12 10.52
CA GLY A 73 -1.08 14.37 10.90
C GLY A 73 -2.59 14.27 10.88
N MET A 74 -3.15 13.67 9.84
CA MET A 74 -4.59 13.45 9.74
C MET A 74 -5.09 12.47 10.82
N LEU A 75 -4.33 11.43 11.18
CA LEU A 75 -4.69 10.54 12.27
C LEU A 75 -4.73 11.27 13.61
N ILE A 76 -3.72 12.10 13.92
CA ILE A 76 -3.68 12.88 15.17
C ILE A 76 -4.85 13.86 15.25
N ILE A 77 -5.15 14.58 14.16
CA ILE A 77 -6.24 15.56 14.11
C ILE A 77 -7.61 14.87 14.14
N GLY A 78 -7.77 13.78 13.39
CA GLY A 78 -9.05 13.09 13.21
C GLY A 78 -9.45 12.16 14.35
N SER A 79 -8.49 11.67 15.14
CA SER A 79 -8.75 10.78 16.29
C SER A 79 -8.44 11.40 17.65
N GLY A 80 -7.67 12.49 17.69
CA GLY A 80 -7.27 13.15 18.92
C GLY A 80 -8.27 14.19 19.43
N THR A 81 -8.08 14.60 20.68
CA THR A 81 -8.75 15.78 21.27
C THR A 81 -7.86 17.01 21.14
N PHE A 82 -8.44 18.16 20.79
CA PHE A 82 -7.70 19.43 20.74
C PHE A 82 -7.36 19.91 22.14
N THR A 83 -6.15 19.58 22.59
CA THR A 83 -5.59 20.02 23.86
C THR A 83 -4.26 20.74 23.61
N LEU A 84 -3.78 21.48 24.62
CA LEU A 84 -2.46 22.10 24.56
C LEU A 84 -1.32 21.09 24.35
N GLN A 85 -1.52 19.83 24.75
CA GLN A 85 -0.55 18.75 24.56
C GLN A 85 -0.43 18.31 23.09
N THR A 86 -1.46 18.56 22.27
CA THR A 86 -1.47 18.18 20.84
C THR A 86 -0.66 19.18 19.98
N VAL A 87 -0.45 20.40 20.48
CA VAL A 87 0.19 21.51 19.74
C VAL A 87 1.62 21.18 19.29
N PRO A 88 2.52 20.64 20.15
CA PRO A 88 3.88 20.29 19.73
C PRO A 88 3.91 19.25 18.61
N PHE A 89 2.99 18.28 18.63
CA PHE A 89 2.90 17.25 17.59
C PHE A 89 2.49 17.85 16.24
N ILE A 90 1.46 18.70 16.22
CA ILE A 90 1.01 19.37 15.00
C ILE A 90 2.14 20.27 14.44
N LEU A 91 2.81 21.04 15.30
CA LEU A 91 3.94 21.87 14.87
C LEU A 91 5.08 21.03 14.29
N GLY A 92 5.45 19.93 14.95
CA GLY A 92 6.48 19.01 14.45
C GLY A 92 6.12 18.43 13.08
N ILE A 93 4.86 18.07 12.87
CA ILE A 93 4.37 17.57 11.57
C ILE A 93 4.42 18.65 10.50
N VAL A 94 3.98 19.88 10.79
CA VAL A 94 4.06 20.99 9.84
C VAL A 94 5.51 21.26 9.44
N VAL A 95 6.43 21.31 10.40
CA VAL A 95 7.86 21.48 10.13
C VAL A 95 8.41 20.35 9.26
N ALA A 96 8.07 19.10 9.57
CA ALA A 96 8.49 17.94 8.78
C ALA A 96 7.95 18.01 7.34
N LEU A 97 6.68 18.38 7.15
CA LEU A 97 6.07 18.53 5.82
C LEU A 97 6.73 19.65 5.01
N VAL A 98 7.04 20.79 5.65
CA VAL A 98 7.76 21.89 5.00
C VAL A 98 9.17 21.45 4.60
N ALA A 99 9.89 20.77 5.49
CA ALA A 99 11.22 20.25 5.18
C ALA A 99 11.18 19.30 3.96
N LEU A 100 10.21 18.39 3.93
CA LEU A 100 10.04 17.44 2.82
C LEU A 100 9.62 18.09 1.50
N LEU A 101 8.90 19.22 1.54
CA LEU A 101 8.58 20.01 0.35
C LEU A 101 9.81 20.73 -0.23
N LEU A 102 10.76 21.12 0.63
CA LEU A 102 11.97 21.84 0.23
C LEU A 102 13.07 20.91 -0.32
N GLY A 103 12.97 19.60 -0.06
CA GLY A 103 13.91 18.57 -0.53
C GLY A 103 15.15 18.45 0.36
#